data_AF-A0A6S8XUE8-F1
#
_entry.id   AF-A0A6S8XUE8-F1
#
_cell.length_a   1.000
_cell.length_b   1.000
_cell.length_c   1.000
_cell.angle_alpha   90.00
_cell.angle_beta   90.00
_cell.angle_gamma   90.00
#
_symmetry.space_group_name_H-M   'P 1'
#
loop_
_entity.id
_entity.type
_entity.pdbx_description
1 polymer ?
#
loop_
_entity_poly.entity_id
_entity_poly.type
_entity_poly.pdbx_seq_one_letter_code
_entity_poly.pdbx_strand_id
1 'polypeptide(L)'
;MVVATIKRINSGNFNSDSVVETFVHKVVTWKPKVNDDGVSNFLSALPKPRISLKQGRQKTISAAGEAEPDGNDAPTKQCLVGVVGGIGPAASVRLQDIIVKKDSLRCKNKGFTRENGFLADSHHTPLLVFNNPQIPNNNRGALGIGPSPVDALVDSASALQRAGADAVAFACTTAYTWKDIVSARSGVHILDLLQLVAKKVVMSGCKRVGLLDVDGTHASGRFKACLEEHGIEVVLPWKSEQKMIMNVVADIKMGVSAADGPLETLVEIVTQLVKRDGVSAVILGCTEVSSALGTATNRPDITYFDSLSILADEIISRFHDTKEVRKASS
;
A
#
# COMPACT_ATOMS: atom_id res chain seq x y z
N MET A 1 -19.52 9.91 -38.61
CA MET A 1 -19.95 11.25 -38.12
C MET A 1 -18.79 12.01 -37.46
N VAL A 2 -18.04 11.40 -36.53
CA VAL A 2 -16.84 12.00 -35.89
C VAL A 2 -15.77 12.43 -36.90
N VAL A 3 -15.53 11.63 -37.94
CA VAL A 3 -14.54 11.92 -38.99
C VAL A 3 -14.88 13.16 -39.82
N ALA A 4 -16.16 13.49 -39.99
CA ALA A 4 -16.60 14.64 -40.78
C ALA A 4 -16.43 15.96 -40.02
N THR A 5 -16.58 15.94 -38.69
CA THR A 5 -16.39 17.10 -37.82
C THR A 5 -14.91 17.48 -37.70
N ILE A 6 -14.01 16.49 -37.62
CA ILE A 6 -12.56 16.70 -37.56
C ILE A 6 -12.03 17.32 -38.87
N LYS A 7 -12.54 16.88 -40.03
CA LYS A 7 -12.17 17.46 -41.33
C LYS A 7 -12.56 18.93 -41.47
N ARG A 8 -13.63 19.34 -40.80
CA ARG A 8 -14.12 20.71 -40.82
C ARG A 8 -13.20 21.59 -39.98
N ILE A 9 -12.91 21.21 -38.73
CA ILE A 9 -12.01 21.97 -37.82
C ILE A 9 -10.64 22.29 -38.45
N ASN A 10 -10.08 21.38 -39.23
CA ASN A 10 -8.78 21.58 -39.89
C ASN A 10 -8.78 22.55 -41.09
N SER A 11 -9.95 22.97 -41.59
CA SER A 11 -10.05 23.86 -42.77
C SER A 11 -10.21 25.35 -42.43
N GLY A 12 -9.97 25.76 -41.18
CA GLY A 12 -9.78 27.16 -40.79
C GLY A 12 -11.02 28.08 -40.77
N ASN A 13 -12.21 27.60 -41.14
CA ASN A 13 -13.46 28.38 -41.07
C ASN A 13 -14.26 28.05 -39.78
N PHE A 14 -13.87 28.60 -38.61
CA PHE A 14 -14.59 28.27 -37.35
C PHE A 14 -14.96 29.48 -36.49
N ASN A 15 -16.25 29.53 -36.16
CA ASN A 15 -16.86 30.38 -35.13
C ASN A 15 -17.25 29.49 -33.94
N SER A 16 -16.73 29.79 -32.74
CA SER A 16 -16.65 28.91 -31.56
C SER A 16 -18.00 28.52 -30.97
N ASP A 17 -19.01 29.36 -31.12
CA ASP A 17 -20.20 29.27 -30.28
C ASP A 17 -21.23 28.24 -30.79
N SER A 18 -21.24 27.97 -32.10
CA SER A 18 -22.18 26.99 -32.71
C SER A 18 -21.85 25.52 -32.43
N VAL A 19 -20.58 25.22 -32.10
CA VAL A 19 -20.11 23.85 -31.89
C VAL A 19 -20.45 23.36 -30.49
N VAL A 20 -20.37 24.24 -29.48
CA VAL A 20 -20.63 23.88 -28.09
C VAL A 20 -22.09 23.49 -27.89
N GLU A 21 -23.05 24.24 -28.44
CA GLU A 21 -24.47 23.87 -28.36
C GLU A 21 -24.79 22.56 -29.10
N THR A 22 -24.24 22.36 -30.30
CA THR A 22 -24.52 21.15 -31.09
C THR A 22 -23.88 19.89 -30.48
N PHE A 23 -22.71 20.03 -29.84
CA PHE A 23 -21.99 18.92 -29.21
C PHE A 23 -22.60 18.54 -27.87
N VAL A 24 -22.95 19.54 -27.03
CA VAL A 24 -23.60 19.30 -25.74
C VAL A 24 -24.99 18.69 -25.94
N HIS A 25 -25.78 19.15 -26.90
CA HIS A 25 -27.14 18.63 -27.07
C HIS A 25 -27.18 17.19 -27.60
N LYS A 26 -26.18 16.77 -28.41
CA LYS A 26 -26.10 15.39 -28.96
C LYS A 26 -25.43 14.38 -28.05
N VAL A 27 -24.51 14.80 -27.17
CA VAL A 27 -23.91 13.90 -26.17
C VAL A 27 -24.89 13.64 -25.02
N VAL A 28 -25.66 14.65 -24.60
CA VAL A 28 -26.65 14.53 -23.51
C VAL A 28 -27.88 13.70 -23.92
N THR A 29 -28.16 13.56 -25.22
CA THR A 29 -29.31 12.78 -25.73
C THR A 29 -28.92 11.41 -26.30
N TRP A 30 -27.63 11.04 -26.27
CA TRP A 30 -27.19 9.75 -26.76
C TRP A 30 -27.59 8.61 -25.81
N LYS A 31 -28.62 7.85 -26.21
CA LYS A 31 -28.90 6.52 -25.65
C LYS A 31 -28.28 5.46 -26.56
N PRO A 32 -27.35 4.62 -26.08
CA PRO A 32 -26.87 3.52 -26.89
C PRO A 32 -28.02 2.55 -27.18
N LYS A 33 -28.31 2.29 -28.46
CA LYS A 33 -29.01 1.05 -28.85
C LYS A 33 -28.00 -0.07 -28.77
N VAL A 34 -27.86 -0.67 -27.60
CA VAL A 34 -27.20 -1.98 -27.48
C VAL A 34 -28.25 -3.00 -27.90
N ASN A 35 -28.08 -3.60 -29.08
CA ASN A 35 -28.81 -4.81 -29.42
C ASN A 35 -28.09 -5.96 -28.71
N ASP A 36 -28.82 -6.74 -27.89
CA ASP A 36 -28.28 -7.81 -27.04
C ASP A 36 -27.46 -8.86 -27.81
N ASP A 37 -27.68 -8.99 -29.12
CA ASP A 37 -26.97 -9.93 -30.00
C ASP A 37 -25.50 -9.56 -30.26
N GLY A 38 -25.13 -8.28 -30.16
CA GLY A 38 -23.78 -7.80 -30.47
C GLY A 38 -22.74 -8.12 -29.38
N VAL A 39 -23.17 -8.11 -28.12
CA VAL A 39 -22.31 -8.42 -26.96
C VAL A 39 -22.08 -9.93 -26.87
N SER A 40 -23.11 -10.73 -27.16
CA SER A 40 -23.03 -12.20 -27.18
C SER A 40 -22.06 -12.71 -28.26
N ASN A 41 -22.09 -12.12 -29.45
CA ASN A 41 -21.19 -12.49 -30.56
C ASN A 41 -19.73 -12.06 -30.34
N PHE A 42 -19.48 -10.99 -29.57
CA PHE A 42 -18.11 -10.57 -29.24
C PHE A 42 -17.49 -11.46 -28.15
N LEU A 43 -18.28 -11.88 -27.16
CA LEU A 43 -17.83 -12.76 -26.06
C LEU A 43 -17.57 -14.20 -26.53
N SER A 44 -18.29 -14.68 -27.55
CA SER A 44 -18.09 -16.03 -28.12
C SER A 44 -16.88 -16.13 -29.07
N ALA A 45 -16.40 -14.99 -29.60
CA ALA A 45 -15.25 -14.91 -30.50
C ALA A 45 -13.90 -14.77 -29.79
N LEU A 46 -13.89 -14.56 -28.46
CA LEU A 46 -12.66 -14.48 -27.67
C LEU A 46 -12.08 -15.89 -27.45
N PRO A 47 -10.77 -16.11 -27.71
CA PRO A 47 -10.14 -17.40 -27.44
C PRO A 47 -10.21 -17.70 -25.94
N LYS A 48 -10.84 -18.82 -25.57
CA LYS A 48 -10.90 -19.29 -24.19
C LYS A 48 -9.47 -19.55 -23.68
N PRO A 49 -9.07 -18.98 -22.52
CA PRO A 49 -7.75 -19.25 -21.99
C PRO A 49 -7.63 -20.74 -21.61
N ARG A 50 -6.74 -21.46 -22.29
CA ARG A 50 -6.29 -22.79 -21.86
C ARG A 50 -5.33 -22.62 -20.69
N ILE A 51 -5.87 -22.48 -19.48
CA ILE A 51 -5.11 -22.68 -18.26
C ILE A 51 -5.17 -24.17 -17.93
N SER A 52 -4.10 -24.89 -18.24
CA SER A 52 -3.91 -26.27 -17.78
C SER A 52 -3.57 -26.24 -16.29
N LEU A 53 -4.58 -26.34 -15.43
CA LEU A 53 -4.40 -26.68 -14.02
C LEU A 53 -3.81 -28.09 -13.93
N LYS A 54 -2.51 -28.20 -13.65
CA LYS A 54 -1.94 -29.47 -13.18
C LYS A 54 -2.56 -29.74 -11.82
N GLN A 55 -3.43 -30.76 -11.74
CA GLN A 55 -3.93 -31.29 -10.47
C GLN A 55 -2.74 -31.63 -9.56
N GLY A 56 -2.62 -30.89 -8.46
CA GLY A 56 -1.69 -31.21 -7.39
C GLY A 56 -2.10 -32.54 -6.76
N ARG A 57 -1.17 -33.50 -6.73
CA ARG A 57 -1.28 -34.75 -5.97
C ARG A 57 -1.71 -34.46 -4.54
N GLN A 58 -2.85 -35.02 -4.13
CA GLN A 58 -3.16 -35.21 -2.71
C GLN A 58 -2.02 -35.99 -2.06
N LYS A 59 -1.30 -35.36 -1.13
CA LYS A 59 -0.49 -36.09 -0.15
C LYS A 59 -1.38 -36.42 1.04
N THR A 60 -1.65 -37.70 1.19
CA THR A 60 -2.21 -38.32 2.39
C THR A 60 -1.35 -37.97 3.59
N ILE A 61 -1.95 -37.42 4.64
CA ILE A 61 -1.29 -37.19 5.94
C ILE A 61 -1.29 -38.52 6.69
N SER A 62 -0.10 -39.06 6.97
CA SER A 62 0.11 -40.10 7.99
C SER A 62 0.90 -39.51 9.15
N ALA A 63 0.51 -39.88 10.35
CA ALA A 63 0.90 -39.29 11.62
C ALA A 63 2.35 -39.60 12.08
N ALA A 64 2.77 -38.78 13.05
CA ALA A 64 3.87 -38.91 14.00
C ALA A 64 5.27 -38.44 13.56
N GLY A 65 5.78 -37.46 14.32
CA GLY A 65 7.14 -36.94 14.27
C GLY A 65 7.19 -35.54 14.88
N GLU A 66 7.43 -35.45 16.19
CA GLU A 66 7.75 -34.21 16.89
C GLU A 66 8.98 -33.56 16.23
N ALA A 67 8.88 -32.28 15.86
CA ALA A 67 10.01 -31.47 15.45
C ALA A 67 9.85 -30.07 16.04
N GLU A 68 10.87 -29.64 16.79
CA GLU A 68 11.02 -28.31 17.37
C GLU A 68 11.10 -27.22 16.29
N PRO A 69 10.77 -25.94 16.61
CA PRO A 69 10.73 -24.87 15.63
C PRO A 69 12.11 -24.24 15.49
N ASP A 70 12.97 -24.83 14.66
CA ASP A 70 14.24 -24.20 14.30
C ASP A 70 14.05 -23.21 13.15
N GLY A 71 14.64 -22.04 13.32
CA GLY A 71 14.50 -20.91 12.41
C GLY A 71 15.19 -21.11 11.05
N ASN A 72 14.89 -20.15 10.17
CA ASN A 72 15.58 -19.86 8.91
C ASN A 72 15.11 -20.61 7.65
N ASP A 73 13.88 -20.31 7.20
CA ASP A 73 13.45 -20.56 5.83
C ASP A 73 13.36 -19.25 5.04
N ALA A 74 14.45 -18.87 4.37
CA ALA A 74 14.40 -17.86 3.32
C ALA A 74 13.77 -18.49 2.06
N PRO A 75 12.67 -17.94 1.51
CA PRO A 75 12.02 -18.55 0.35
C PRO A 75 12.90 -18.45 -0.91
N THR A 76 13.26 -19.61 -1.48
CA THR A 76 14.06 -19.75 -2.71
C THR A 76 13.27 -19.47 -4.01
N LYS A 77 12.07 -18.87 -3.92
CA LYS A 77 11.13 -18.61 -5.01
C LYS A 77 10.59 -17.19 -4.85
N GLN A 78 10.30 -16.52 -5.97
CA GLN A 78 9.60 -15.23 -5.97
C GLN A 78 8.34 -15.33 -5.11
N CYS A 79 8.23 -14.45 -4.12
CA CYS A 79 7.12 -14.44 -3.17
C CYS A 79 6.07 -13.42 -3.63
N LEU A 80 4.88 -13.89 -3.99
CA LEU A 80 3.75 -13.04 -4.31
C LEU A 80 3.11 -12.51 -3.02
N VAL A 81 3.18 -11.21 -2.78
CA VAL A 81 2.58 -10.59 -1.59
C VAL A 81 1.16 -10.10 -1.91
N GLY A 82 0.21 -10.51 -1.09
CA GLY A 82 -1.14 -9.96 -1.06
C GLY A 82 -1.25 -8.79 -0.08
N VAL A 83 -2.03 -7.76 -0.43
CA VAL A 83 -2.27 -6.60 0.42
C VAL A 83 -3.72 -6.59 0.89
N VAL A 84 -3.93 -6.71 2.20
CA VAL A 84 -5.22 -6.37 2.82
C VAL A 84 -5.26 -4.85 2.92
N GLY A 85 -6.09 -4.25 2.07
CA GLY A 85 -6.35 -2.83 2.00
C GLY A 85 -7.74 -2.47 2.49
N GLY A 86 -8.16 -1.23 2.23
CA GLY A 86 -9.50 -0.73 2.57
C GLY A 86 -9.61 -0.10 3.95
N ILE A 87 -8.58 -0.25 4.78
CA ILE A 87 -8.50 0.30 6.13
C ILE A 87 -7.95 1.74 6.08
N GLY A 88 -8.60 2.52 5.21
CA GLY A 88 -8.02 3.59 4.40
C GLY A 88 -7.94 3.15 2.93
N PRO A 89 -9.01 3.29 2.13
CA PRO A 89 -8.95 2.97 0.70
C PRO A 89 -7.90 3.79 -0.04
N ALA A 90 -7.80 5.09 0.28
CA ALA A 90 -6.78 5.98 -0.27
C ALA A 90 -5.35 5.53 0.06
N ALA A 91 -5.10 5.09 1.30
CA ALA A 91 -3.80 4.56 1.70
C ALA A 91 -3.41 3.29 0.91
N SER A 92 -4.39 2.44 0.59
CA SER A 92 -4.17 1.22 -0.21
C SER A 92 -3.83 1.54 -1.66
N VAL A 93 -4.46 2.57 -2.24
CA VAL A 93 -4.11 3.10 -3.57
C VAL A 93 -2.74 3.78 -3.54
N ARG A 94 -2.44 4.52 -2.47
CA ARG A 94 -1.13 5.15 -2.29
C ARG A 94 0.01 4.14 -2.22
N LEU A 95 -0.18 3.01 -1.52
CA LEU A 95 0.81 1.93 -1.51
C LEU A 95 1.08 1.40 -2.93
N GLN A 96 0.02 1.18 -3.72
CA GLN A 96 0.15 0.76 -5.12
C GLN A 96 0.91 1.80 -5.95
N ASP A 97 0.58 3.08 -5.83
CA ASP A 97 1.30 4.17 -6.50
C ASP A 97 2.79 4.20 -6.14
N ILE A 98 3.14 4.01 -4.87
CA ILE A 98 4.53 3.94 -4.42
C ILE A 98 5.24 2.73 -5.05
N ILE A 99 4.63 1.55 -5.04
CA ILE A 99 5.20 0.34 -5.64
C ILE A 99 5.45 0.56 -7.14
N VAL A 100 4.46 1.07 -7.87
CA VAL A 100 4.58 1.37 -9.30
C VAL A 100 5.72 2.34 -9.57
N LYS A 101 5.82 3.44 -8.82
CA LYS A 101 6.90 4.43 -8.98
C LYS A 101 8.28 3.83 -8.72
N LYS A 102 8.41 3.01 -7.68
CA LYS A 102 9.68 2.33 -7.34
C LYS A 102 10.06 1.30 -8.40
N ASP A 103 9.10 0.54 -8.92
CA ASP A 103 9.35 -0.40 -10.02
C ASP A 103 9.72 0.31 -11.31
N SER A 104 9.07 1.43 -11.64
CA SER A 104 9.48 2.24 -12.80
C SER A 104 10.92 2.74 -12.66
N LEU A 105 11.35 3.15 -11.46
CA LEU A 105 12.75 3.52 -11.22
C LEU A 105 13.69 2.31 -11.36
N ARG A 106 13.30 1.15 -10.84
CA ARG A 106 14.04 -0.10 -11.00
C ARG A 106 14.20 -0.51 -12.47
N CYS A 107 13.15 -0.34 -13.28
CA CYS A 107 13.21 -0.55 -14.71
C CYS A 107 14.16 0.45 -15.38
N LYS A 108 14.10 1.74 -15.06
CA LYS A 108 15.09 2.71 -15.59
C LYS A 108 16.52 2.30 -15.26
N ASN A 109 16.77 1.85 -14.03
CA ASN A 109 18.10 1.37 -13.60
C ASN A 109 18.55 0.09 -14.32
N LYS A 110 17.61 -0.70 -14.88
CA LYS A 110 17.89 -1.85 -15.74
C LYS A 110 18.12 -1.49 -17.21
N GLY A 111 18.13 -0.20 -17.55
CA GLY A 111 18.38 0.29 -18.92
C GLY A 111 17.12 0.43 -19.78
N PHE A 112 15.93 0.42 -19.18
CA PHE A 112 14.73 0.80 -19.93
C PHE A 112 14.75 2.30 -20.21
N THR A 113 14.64 2.65 -21.49
CA THR A 113 14.67 4.02 -22.03
C THR A 113 13.31 4.40 -22.60
N ARG A 114 13.22 5.58 -23.23
CA ARG A 114 12.00 6.04 -23.90
C ARG A 114 11.59 5.11 -25.05
N GLU A 115 12.56 4.54 -25.75
CA GLU A 115 12.36 3.74 -26.97
C GLU A 115 11.82 2.35 -26.68
N ASN A 116 12.12 1.78 -25.50
CA ASN A 116 11.71 0.43 -25.11
C ASN A 116 10.87 0.37 -23.82
N GLY A 117 10.51 1.53 -23.24
CA GLY A 117 9.85 1.62 -21.95
C GLY A 117 8.50 0.90 -21.86
N PHE A 118 7.80 0.73 -22.98
CA PHE A 118 6.53 -0.03 -23.03
C PHE A 118 6.71 -1.52 -22.70
N LEU A 119 7.92 -2.06 -22.77
CA LEU A 119 8.23 -3.42 -22.35
C LEU A 119 8.38 -3.55 -20.82
N ALA A 120 8.55 -2.43 -20.11
CA ALA A 120 8.81 -2.40 -18.68
C ALA A 120 7.63 -2.90 -17.84
N ASP A 121 6.39 -2.88 -18.36
CA ASP A 121 5.19 -3.34 -17.65
C ASP A 121 5.36 -4.78 -17.12
N SER A 122 5.93 -5.67 -17.96
CA SER A 122 6.20 -7.07 -17.59
C SER A 122 7.30 -7.24 -16.54
N HIS A 123 8.00 -6.16 -16.20
CA HIS A 123 9.01 -6.09 -15.15
C HIS A 123 8.47 -5.45 -13.87
N HIS A 124 7.21 -5.05 -13.77
CA HIS A 124 6.64 -4.60 -12.50
C HIS A 124 6.34 -5.78 -11.56
N THR A 125 6.27 -5.50 -10.26
CA THR A 125 5.94 -6.47 -9.22
C THR A 125 4.47 -6.87 -9.34
N PRO A 126 4.14 -8.16 -9.47
CA PRO A 126 2.75 -8.61 -9.42
C PRO A 126 2.20 -8.40 -8.00
N LEU A 127 0.98 -7.91 -7.91
CA LEU A 127 0.37 -7.53 -6.65
C LEU A 127 -1.09 -7.98 -6.59
N LEU A 128 -1.45 -8.72 -5.54
CA LEU A 128 -2.85 -9.00 -5.20
C LEU A 128 -3.29 -7.97 -4.17
N VAL A 129 -4.33 -7.19 -4.46
CA VAL A 129 -4.87 -6.22 -3.51
C VAL A 129 -6.33 -6.56 -3.25
N PHE A 130 -6.66 -6.81 -1.98
CA PHE A 130 -8.05 -6.91 -1.56
C PHE A 130 -8.40 -5.68 -0.74
N ASN A 131 -9.01 -4.70 -1.40
CA ASN A 131 -9.45 -3.46 -0.81
C ASN A 131 -10.82 -3.67 -0.16
N ASN A 132 -10.85 -3.91 1.17
CA ASN A 132 -12.08 -4.19 1.92
C ASN A 132 -12.38 -3.09 2.95
N PRO A 133 -13.13 -2.04 2.59
CA PRO A 133 -13.50 -0.96 3.52
C PRO A 133 -14.50 -1.37 4.59
N GLN A 134 -15.07 -2.58 4.51
CA GLN A 134 -16.01 -3.09 5.52
C GLN A 134 -15.30 -3.69 6.75
N ILE A 135 -13.96 -3.73 6.75
CA ILE A 135 -13.20 -4.03 7.96
C ILE A 135 -13.52 -2.95 9.01
N PRO A 136 -13.97 -3.34 10.22
CA PRO A 136 -14.22 -2.41 11.32
C PRO A 136 -13.07 -1.43 11.55
N ASN A 137 -13.37 -0.23 12.03
CA ASN A 137 -12.36 0.80 12.24
C ASN A 137 -11.27 0.33 13.23
N ASN A 138 -10.07 0.07 12.71
CA ASN A 138 -8.93 -0.41 13.50
C ASN A 138 -8.52 0.55 14.63
N ASN A 139 -8.64 1.86 14.44
CA ASN A 139 -8.31 2.82 15.50
C ASN A 139 -9.24 2.63 16.71
N ARG A 140 -10.55 2.54 16.47
CA ARG A 140 -11.55 2.29 17.52
C ARG A 140 -11.42 0.89 18.13
N GLY A 141 -11.14 -0.11 17.31
CA GLY A 141 -10.92 -1.49 17.77
C GLY A 141 -9.71 -1.59 18.71
N ALA A 142 -8.59 -0.94 18.38
CA ALA A 142 -7.40 -0.94 19.21
C ALA A 142 -7.59 -0.17 20.53
N LEU A 143 -8.48 0.83 20.53
CA LEU A 143 -8.90 1.55 21.74
C LEU A 143 -9.94 0.79 22.59
N GLY A 144 -10.45 -0.37 22.12
CA GLY A 144 -11.49 -1.13 22.83
C GLY A 144 -12.88 -0.48 22.84
N ILE A 145 -13.10 0.58 22.04
CA ILE A 145 -14.37 1.35 21.98
C ILE A 145 -15.16 1.09 20.69
N GLY A 146 -14.76 0.09 19.91
CA GLY A 146 -15.41 -0.27 18.66
C GLY A 146 -15.38 -1.78 18.41
N PRO A 147 -16.11 -2.24 17.38
CA PRO A 147 -16.08 -3.63 16.99
C PRO A 147 -14.66 -4.10 16.64
N SER A 148 -14.35 -5.35 17.00
CA SER A 148 -13.07 -5.98 16.67
C SER A 148 -12.93 -6.16 15.15
N PRO A 149 -11.80 -5.76 14.54
CA PRO A 149 -11.56 -5.96 13.12
C PRO A 149 -11.03 -7.36 12.78
N VAL A 150 -10.76 -8.21 13.78
CA VAL A 150 -10.01 -9.46 13.61
C VAL A 150 -10.67 -10.39 12.60
N ASP A 151 -11.98 -10.61 12.69
CA ASP A 151 -12.67 -11.55 11.78
C ASP A 151 -12.58 -11.09 10.32
N ALA A 152 -12.86 -9.81 10.07
CA ALA A 152 -12.77 -9.23 8.73
C ALA A 152 -11.32 -9.21 8.19
N LEU A 153 -10.32 -9.03 9.07
CA LEU A 153 -8.90 -9.14 8.71
C LEU A 153 -8.52 -10.59 8.35
N VAL A 154 -8.98 -11.57 9.13
CA VAL A 154 -8.78 -13.01 8.86
C VAL A 154 -9.40 -13.40 7.53
N ASP A 155 -10.65 -13.00 7.28
CA ASP A 155 -11.34 -13.32 6.04
C ASP A 155 -10.64 -12.70 4.83
N SER A 156 -10.17 -11.46 4.97
CA SER A 156 -9.45 -10.75 3.91
C SER A 156 -8.08 -11.36 3.62
N ALA A 157 -7.32 -11.72 4.66
CA ALA A 157 -6.03 -12.40 4.52
C ALA A 157 -6.20 -13.80 3.89
N SER A 158 -7.21 -14.55 4.34
CA SER A 158 -7.53 -15.88 3.80
C SER A 158 -7.98 -15.81 2.33
N ALA A 159 -8.72 -14.76 1.94
CA ALA A 159 -9.10 -14.54 0.54
C ALA A 159 -7.88 -14.33 -0.35
N LEU A 160 -6.89 -13.55 0.10
CA LEU A 160 -5.64 -13.33 -0.63
C LEU A 160 -4.81 -14.61 -0.73
N GLN A 161 -4.73 -15.40 0.35
CA GLN A 161 -4.07 -16.70 0.33
C GLN A 161 -4.71 -17.64 -0.70
N ARG A 162 -6.05 -17.73 -0.73
CA ARG A 162 -6.78 -18.52 -1.75
C ARG A 162 -6.56 -18.00 -3.17
N ALA A 163 -6.32 -16.70 -3.33
CA ALA A 163 -5.98 -16.08 -4.61
C ALA A 163 -4.50 -16.32 -5.02
N GLY A 164 -3.71 -16.98 -4.17
CA GLY A 164 -2.33 -17.41 -4.47
C GLY A 164 -1.23 -16.55 -3.84
N ALA A 165 -1.55 -15.66 -2.90
CA ALA A 165 -0.53 -14.94 -2.15
C ALA A 165 0.31 -15.89 -1.28
N ASP A 166 1.64 -15.81 -1.38
CA ASP A 166 2.58 -16.55 -0.53
C ASP A 166 2.73 -15.89 0.86
N ALA A 167 2.56 -14.56 0.93
CA ALA A 167 2.55 -13.77 2.15
C ALA A 167 1.55 -12.62 2.05
N VAL A 168 1.18 -12.03 3.19
CA VAL A 168 0.23 -10.91 3.27
C VAL A 168 0.85 -9.70 3.98
N ALA A 169 0.49 -8.51 3.52
CA ALA A 169 0.78 -7.24 4.16
C ALA A 169 -0.51 -6.49 4.47
N PHE A 170 -0.50 -5.68 5.53
CA PHE A 170 -1.58 -4.74 5.82
C PHE A 170 -1.18 -3.33 5.37
N ALA A 171 -2.03 -2.68 4.57
CA ALA A 171 -1.89 -1.26 4.23
C ALA A 171 -2.45 -0.35 5.34
N CYS A 172 -2.14 -0.67 6.60
CA CYS A 172 -2.56 0.07 7.79
C CYS A 172 -1.68 -0.33 8.98
N THR A 173 -0.98 0.60 9.61
CA THR A 173 -0.11 0.32 10.76
C THR A 173 -0.89 -0.22 11.96
N THR A 174 -2.06 0.33 12.26
CA THR A 174 -2.87 -0.11 13.41
C THR A 174 -3.31 -1.57 13.28
N ALA A 175 -3.49 -2.08 12.06
CA ALA A 175 -3.86 -3.48 11.81
C ALA A 175 -2.82 -4.48 12.35
N TYR A 176 -1.55 -4.09 12.44
CA TYR A 176 -0.49 -4.94 12.99
C TYR A 176 -0.66 -5.23 14.48
N THR A 177 -1.55 -4.52 15.18
CA THR A 177 -2.01 -4.89 16.54
C THR A 177 -2.48 -6.34 16.61
N TRP A 178 -3.15 -6.79 15.54
CA TRP A 178 -3.73 -8.13 15.43
C TRP A 178 -2.94 -9.05 14.49
N LYS A 179 -1.71 -8.70 14.10
CA LYS A 179 -0.90 -9.51 13.18
C LYS A 179 -0.86 -10.98 13.61
N ASP A 180 -0.52 -11.25 14.86
CA ASP A 180 -0.28 -12.63 15.34
C ASP A 180 -1.56 -13.45 15.34
N ILE A 181 -2.68 -12.89 15.84
CA ILE A 181 -3.98 -13.57 15.84
C ILE A 181 -4.52 -13.78 14.41
N VAL A 182 -4.33 -12.81 13.51
CA VAL A 182 -4.76 -12.95 12.11
C VAL A 182 -3.92 -14.00 11.40
N SER A 183 -2.59 -14.00 11.60
CA SER A 183 -1.68 -14.98 11.00
C SER A 183 -2.00 -16.39 11.49
N ALA A 184 -2.20 -16.58 12.81
CA ALA A 184 -2.55 -17.86 13.38
C ALA A 184 -3.89 -18.40 12.86
N ARG A 185 -4.91 -17.55 12.71
CA ARG A 185 -6.26 -17.96 12.28
C ARG A 185 -6.39 -18.17 10.78
N SER A 186 -5.67 -17.41 9.96
CA SER A 186 -5.71 -17.53 8.50
C SER A 186 -4.68 -18.54 7.97
N GLY A 187 -3.64 -18.86 8.74
CA GLY A 187 -2.55 -19.74 8.31
C GLY A 187 -1.62 -19.11 7.27
N VAL A 188 -1.75 -17.81 6.98
CA VAL A 188 -0.86 -17.10 6.06
C VAL A 188 0.22 -16.35 6.83
N HIS A 189 1.44 -16.31 6.27
CA HIS A 189 2.50 -15.46 6.79
C HIS A 189 2.15 -13.99 6.56
N ILE A 190 2.16 -13.19 7.62
CA ILE A 190 1.96 -11.75 7.54
C ILE A 190 3.30 -11.08 7.75
N LEU A 191 3.68 -10.20 6.81
CA LEU A 191 4.88 -9.37 6.92
C LEU A 191 4.85 -8.57 8.23
N ASP A 192 6.00 -8.10 8.71
CA ASP A 192 6.06 -7.34 9.96
C ASP A 192 6.53 -5.91 9.71
N LEU A 193 5.58 -5.01 9.46
CA LEU A 193 5.87 -3.60 9.20
C LEU A 193 6.63 -2.93 10.34
N LEU A 194 6.28 -3.25 11.60
CA LEU A 194 6.90 -2.60 12.75
C LEU A 194 8.39 -2.95 12.83
N GLN A 195 8.70 -4.24 12.62
CA GLN A 195 10.07 -4.73 12.55
C GLN A 195 10.83 -4.16 11.34
N LEU A 196 10.19 -4.05 10.17
CA LEU A 196 10.80 -3.47 8.98
C LEU A 196 11.19 -2.01 9.21
N VAL A 197 10.31 -1.22 9.84
CA VAL A 197 10.59 0.17 10.19
C VAL A 197 11.73 0.25 11.22
N ALA A 198 11.67 -0.53 12.30
CA ALA A 198 12.71 -0.53 13.33
C ALA A 198 14.10 -0.86 12.73
N LYS A 199 14.19 -1.89 11.89
CA LYS A 199 15.43 -2.24 11.18
C LYS A 199 15.93 -1.09 10.31
N LYS A 200 15.04 -0.42 9.57
CA LYS A 200 15.41 0.71 8.72
C LYS A 200 15.99 1.88 9.52
N VAL A 201 15.41 2.17 10.69
CA VAL A 201 15.90 3.21 11.62
C VAL A 201 17.26 2.81 12.21
N VAL A 202 17.45 1.55 12.61
CA VAL A 202 18.75 1.07 13.11
C VAL A 202 19.83 1.21 12.03
N MET A 203 19.52 0.82 10.79
CA MET A 203 20.46 0.88 9.66
C MET A 203 20.87 2.32 9.28
N SER A 204 20.04 3.33 9.58
CA SER A 204 20.40 4.72 9.36
C SER A 204 21.30 5.31 10.46
N GLY A 205 21.54 4.55 11.55
CA GLY A 205 22.27 5.03 12.72
C GLY A 205 21.46 5.95 13.64
N CYS A 206 20.16 6.16 13.37
CA CYS A 206 19.31 6.99 14.21
C CYS A 206 19.01 6.28 15.54
N LYS A 207 19.20 7.00 16.65
CA LYS A 207 18.94 6.49 18.01
C LYS A 207 17.71 7.10 18.67
N ARG A 208 17.22 8.21 18.14
CA ARG A 208 16.03 8.92 18.62
C ARG A 208 15.17 9.34 17.44
N VAL A 209 13.88 9.03 17.49
CA VAL A 209 12.94 9.32 16.39
C VAL A 209 11.60 9.86 16.93
N GLY A 210 11.02 10.79 16.19
CA GLY A 210 9.62 11.20 16.38
C GLY A 210 8.69 10.17 15.77
N LEU A 211 7.60 9.80 16.42
CA LEU A 211 6.60 8.86 15.88
C LEU A 211 5.25 9.58 15.69
N LEU A 212 4.84 9.75 14.43
CA LEU A 212 3.53 10.31 14.07
C LEU A 212 2.56 9.17 13.78
N ASP A 213 1.77 8.75 14.77
CA ASP A 213 0.77 7.70 14.64
C ASP A 213 -0.63 8.14 15.12
N VAL A 214 -1.58 7.20 15.15
CA VAL A 214 -2.96 7.45 15.60
C VAL A 214 -3.19 6.85 16.97
N ASP A 215 -4.20 7.35 17.68
CA ASP A 215 -4.48 6.99 19.08
C ASP A 215 -4.56 5.48 19.34
N GLY A 216 -5.14 4.71 18.42
CA GLY A 216 -5.23 3.26 18.52
C GLY A 216 -3.89 2.56 18.34
N THR A 217 -3.03 3.04 17.43
CA THR A 217 -1.65 2.54 17.32
C THR A 217 -0.86 2.89 18.58
N HIS A 218 -0.97 4.13 19.04
CA HIS A 218 -0.30 4.61 20.25
C HIS A 218 -0.73 3.79 21.48
N ALA A 219 -2.03 3.63 21.69
CA ALA A 219 -2.60 2.88 22.81
C ALA A 219 -2.27 1.38 22.78
N SER A 220 -2.07 0.79 21.60
CA SER A 220 -1.61 -0.60 21.49
C SER A 220 -0.22 -0.81 22.08
N GLY A 221 0.61 0.25 22.14
CA GLY A 221 2.00 0.21 22.62
C GLY A 221 2.97 -0.57 21.73
N ARG A 222 2.49 -1.36 20.76
CA ARG A 222 3.31 -2.32 20.00
C ARG A 222 4.37 -1.65 19.13
N PHE A 223 4.04 -0.54 18.48
CA PHE A 223 5.01 0.15 17.62
C PHE A 223 6.15 0.75 18.44
N LYS A 224 5.80 1.47 19.51
CA LYS A 224 6.78 2.02 20.46
C LYS A 224 7.65 0.91 21.06
N ALA A 225 7.03 -0.17 21.57
CA ALA A 225 7.76 -1.30 22.15
C ALA A 225 8.74 -1.92 21.14
N CYS A 226 8.30 -2.18 19.90
CA CYS A 226 9.15 -2.72 18.84
C CYS A 226 10.37 -1.82 18.55
N LEU A 227 10.21 -0.49 18.56
CA LEU A 227 11.32 0.45 18.36
C LEU A 227 12.28 0.44 19.56
N GLU A 228 11.74 0.45 20.77
CA GLU A 228 12.53 0.44 22.01
C GLU A 228 13.33 -0.86 22.20
N GLU A 229 12.77 -2.01 21.80
CA GLU A 229 13.47 -3.30 21.74
C GLU A 229 14.71 -3.26 20.82
N HIS A 230 14.73 -2.35 19.83
CA HIS A 230 15.87 -2.11 18.95
C HIS A 230 16.82 -1.00 19.46
N GLY A 231 16.61 -0.53 20.70
CA GLY A 231 17.40 0.53 21.31
C GLY A 231 17.15 1.91 20.68
N ILE A 232 15.95 2.13 20.13
CA ILE A 232 15.53 3.43 19.57
C ILE A 232 14.66 4.14 20.61
N GLU A 233 15.07 5.35 20.97
CA GLU A 233 14.26 6.25 21.78
C GLU A 233 13.13 6.87 20.95
N VAL A 234 11.89 6.72 21.42
CA VAL A 234 10.70 7.22 20.72
C VAL A 234 10.21 8.51 21.38
N VAL A 235 10.19 9.59 20.60
CA VAL A 235 9.58 10.86 20.97
C VAL A 235 8.17 10.91 20.38
N LEU A 236 7.19 11.19 21.23
CA LEU A 236 5.79 11.27 20.82
C LEU A 236 5.32 12.73 20.78
N PRO A 237 4.41 13.07 19.87
CA PRO A 237 3.72 14.35 19.88
C PRO A 237 3.02 14.61 21.22
N TRP A 238 2.93 15.87 21.62
CA TRP A 238 2.09 16.27 22.75
C TRP A 238 0.62 16.00 22.48
N LYS A 239 -0.20 15.93 23.53
CA LYS A 239 -1.65 15.66 23.40
C LYS A 239 -2.37 16.62 22.43
N SER A 240 -1.98 17.89 22.41
CA SER A 240 -2.54 18.87 21.46
C SER A 240 -2.13 18.56 20.01
N GLU A 241 -0.87 18.20 19.80
CA GLU A 241 -0.32 17.79 18.50
C GLU A 241 -0.96 16.49 18.02
N GLN A 242 -1.13 15.52 18.91
CA GLN A 242 -1.81 14.26 18.63
C GLN A 242 -3.26 14.48 18.17
N LYS A 243 -4.00 15.39 18.80
CA LYS A 243 -5.35 15.78 18.35
C LYS A 243 -5.32 16.36 16.93
N MET A 244 -4.31 17.17 16.60
CA MET A 244 -4.15 17.70 15.24
C MET A 244 -3.84 16.61 14.23
N ILE A 245 -2.99 15.62 14.57
CA ILE A 245 -2.73 14.45 13.72
C ILE A 245 -4.02 13.67 13.46
N MET A 246 -4.85 13.47 14.49
CA MET A 246 -6.13 12.77 14.34
C MET A 246 -7.09 13.51 13.40
N ASN A 247 -7.13 14.85 13.47
CA ASN A 247 -7.91 15.66 12.52
C ASN A 247 -7.38 15.51 11.09
N VAL A 248 -6.06 15.62 10.90
CA VAL A 248 -5.41 15.39 9.59
C VAL A 248 -5.78 14.03 9.01
N VAL A 249 -5.70 12.97 9.81
CA VAL A 249 -6.06 11.61 9.37
C VAL A 249 -7.54 11.54 8.98
N ALA A 250 -8.43 12.21 9.71
CA ALA A 250 -9.84 12.28 9.34
C ALA A 250 -10.06 13.03 8.02
N ASP A 251 -9.42 14.18 7.84
CA ASP A 251 -9.50 14.99 6.61
C ASP A 251 -9.04 14.21 5.39
N ILE A 252 -7.89 13.54 5.46
CA ILE A 252 -7.39 12.69 4.38
C ILE A 252 -8.35 11.54 4.07
N LYS A 253 -8.95 10.91 5.09
CA LYS A 253 -9.97 9.85 4.88
C LYS A 253 -11.27 10.38 4.26
N MET A 254 -11.59 11.66 4.44
CA MET A 254 -12.73 12.34 3.80
C MET A 254 -12.39 12.86 2.39
N GLY A 255 -11.14 12.72 1.95
CA GLY A 255 -10.70 13.14 0.61
C GLY A 255 -10.25 14.59 0.52
N VAL A 256 -10.01 15.26 1.66
CA VAL A 256 -9.36 16.58 1.67
C VAL A 256 -7.95 16.44 1.11
N SER A 257 -7.55 17.35 0.22
CA SER A 257 -6.21 17.35 -0.35
C SER A 257 -5.18 17.64 0.74
N ALA A 258 -4.01 17.00 0.67
CA ALA A 258 -2.91 17.30 1.58
C ALA A 258 -2.52 18.79 1.53
N ALA A 259 -2.66 19.43 0.35
CA ALA A 259 -2.35 20.84 0.15
C ALA A 259 -3.35 21.80 0.83
N ASP A 260 -4.53 21.32 1.22
CA ASP A 260 -5.61 22.15 1.78
C ASP A 260 -5.53 22.21 3.33
N GLY A 261 -4.31 22.23 3.89
CA GLY A 261 -4.05 22.35 5.33
C GLY A 261 -3.39 21.14 6.01
N PRO A 262 -3.74 19.87 5.70
CA PRO A 262 -3.17 18.72 6.39
C PRO A 262 -1.64 18.63 6.34
N LEU A 263 -1.03 18.96 5.20
CA LEU A 263 0.42 18.98 5.03
C LEU A 263 1.07 20.03 5.94
N GLU A 264 0.55 21.25 5.94
CA GLU A 264 1.08 22.36 6.75
C GLU A 264 1.03 21.99 8.24
N THR A 265 -0.10 21.45 8.69
CA THR A 265 -0.29 20.99 10.07
C THR A 265 0.76 19.95 10.47
N LEU A 266 1.03 18.95 9.61
CA LEU A 266 2.04 17.92 9.89
C LEU A 266 3.47 18.49 9.89
N VAL A 267 3.78 19.43 8.98
CA VAL A 267 5.09 20.11 8.94
C VAL A 267 5.32 20.93 10.20
N GLU A 268 4.29 21.60 10.71
CA GLU A 268 4.35 22.34 11.97
C GLU A 268 4.64 21.40 13.15
N ILE A 269 3.91 20.29 13.27
CA ILE A 269 4.14 19.30 14.33
C ILE A 269 5.57 18.76 14.28
N VAL A 270 6.06 18.39 13.09
CA VAL A 270 7.46 17.95 12.93
C VAL A 270 8.42 19.06 13.36
N THR A 271 8.15 20.31 12.97
CA THR A 271 8.98 21.45 13.37
C THR A 271 9.03 21.63 14.89
N GLN A 272 7.90 21.45 15.59
CA GLN A 272 7.86 21.52 17.05
C GLN A 272 8.64 20.36 17.69
N LEU A 273 8.47 19.13 17.20
CA LEU A 273 9.25 17.97 17.66
C LEU A 273 10.76 18.20 17.53
N VAL A 274 11.19 18.76 16.40
CA VAL A 274 12.61 19.07 16.15
C VAL A 274 13.11 20.13 17.13
N LYS A 275 12.39 21.24 17.27
CA LYS A 275 12.80 22.37 18.12
C LYS A 275 12.81 22.02 19.61
N ARG A 276 11.81 21.25 20.05
CA ARG A 276 11.60 20.92 21.46
C ARG A 276 12.46 19.73 21.90
N ASP A 277 12.48 18.66 21.10
CA ASP A 277 12.98 17.36 21.54
C ASP A 277 14.30 16.96 20.85
N GLY A 278 14.81 17.81 19.94
CA GLY A 278 16.08 17.61 19.24
C GLY A 278 16.08 16.44 18.26
N VAL A 279 14.90 16.04 17.79
CA VAL A 279 14.72 14.91 16.88
C VAL A 279 15.19 15.29 15.47
N SER A 280 16.03 14.46 14.84
CA SER A 280 16.47 14.62 13.44
C SER A 280 15.84 13.61 12.47
N ALA A 281 14.95 12.76 12.98
CA ALA A 281 14.33 11.67 12.24
C ALA A 281 12.88 11.44 12.68
N VAL A 282 11.95 11.28 11.74
CA VAL A 282 10.52 11.10 12.03
C VAL A 282 9.97 9.89 11.27
N ILE A 283 9.25 9.03 11.98
CA ILE A 283 8.49 7.93 11.42
C ILE A 283 7.08 8.42 11.09
N LEU A 284 6.67 8.20 9.83
CA LEU A 284 5.28 8.36 9.41
C LEU A 284 4.55 7.06 9.76
N GLY A 285 4.04 6.99 11.00
CA GLY A 285 3.50 5.79 11.61
C GLY A 285 2.05 5.50 11.25
N CYS A 286 1.35 6.43 10.59
CA CYS A 286 0.02 6.22 10.03
C CYS A 286 0.06 6.35 8.50
N THR A 287 -0.63 5.47 7.80
CA THR A 287 -0.62 5.43 6.33
C THR A 287 -1.26 6.67 5.68
N GLU A 288 -2.20 7.33 6.37
CA GLU A 288 -2.72 8.63 5.94
C GLU A 288 -1.73 9.78 6.19
N VAL A 289 -0.95 9.72 7.28
CA VAL A 289 0.15 10.68 7.51
C VAL A 289 1.20 10.54 6.40
N SER A 290 1.54 9.32 5.99
CA SER A 290 2.36 9.05 4.81
C SER A 290 1.76 9.63 3.52
N SER A 291 0.44 9.57 3.36
CA SER A 291 -0.24 10.09 2.18
C SER A 291 -0.21 11.62 2.13
N ALA A 292 -0.31 12.29 3.27
CA ALA A 292 -0.28 13.75 3.39
C ALA A 292 1.14 14.31 3.29
N LEU A 293 2.09 13.78 4.06
CA LEU A 293 3.45 14.33 4.18
C LEU A 293 4.45 13.73 3.19
N GLY A 294 4.28 12.46 2.81
CA GLY A 294 5.22 11.72 1.95
C GLY A 294 5.28 12.21 0.50
N THR A 295 4.47 13.19 0.11
CA THR A 295 4.48 13.83 -1.22
C THR A 295 5.27 15.14 -1.25
N ALA A 296 5.61 15.73 -0.10
CA ALA A 296 6.03 17.13 -0.03
C ALA A 296 7.14 17.42 1.00
N THR A 297 8.08 16.48 1.23
CA THR A 297 9.13 16.69 2.23
C THR A 297 10.11 17.79 1.82
N ASN A 298 9.83 19.02 2.25
CA ASN A 298 10.61 20.25 2.01
C ASN A 298 11.63 20.54 3.13
N ARG A 299 11.92 19.55 3.98
CA ARG A 299 12.84 19.65 5.13
C ARG A 299 14.00 18.66 4.95
N PRO A 300 15.06 19.03 4.23
CA PRO A 300 16.20 18.15 3.96
C PRO A 300 17.02 17.83 5.22
N ASP A 301 16.82 18.59 6.29
CA ASP A 301 17.43 18.40 7.61
C ASP A 301 16.80 17.24 8.41
N ILE A 302 15.65 16.71 7.98
CA ILE A 302 14.93 15.64 8.67
C ILE A 302 14.91 14.37 7.83
N THR A 303 15.29 13.26 8.44
CA THR A 303 15.14 11.93 7.84
C THR A 303 13.73 11.41 8.10
N TYR A 304 12.97 11.13 7.04
CA TYR A 304 11.63 10.55 7.16
C TYR A 304 11.64 9.04 6.90
N PHE A 305 11.10 8.29 7.85
CA PHE A 305 10.82 6.86 7.70
C PHE A 305 9.34 6.68 7.38
N ASP A 306 9.01 6.67 6.09
CA ASP A 306 7.65 6.43 5.62
C ASP A 306 7.33 4.93 5.67
N SER A 307 6.41 4.54 6.55
CA SER A 307 5.98 3.15 6.72
C SER A 307 5.41 2.54 5.42
N LEU A 308 4.67 3.30 4.60
CA LEU A 308 4.17 2.79 3.31
C LEU A 308 5.31 2.57 2.31
N SER A 309 6.28 3.49 2.28
CA SER A 309 7.45 3.38 1.42
C SER A 309 8.30 2.17 1.79
N ILE A 310 8.54 1.95 3.10
CA ILE A 310 9.28 0.80 3.61
C ILE A 310 8.53 -0.51 3.31
N LEU A 311 7.20 -0.54 3.48
CA LEU A 311 6.38 -1.70 3.11
C LEU A 311 6.46 -2.01 1.61
N ALA A 312 6.44 -0.98 0.77
CA ALA A 312 6.60 -1.13 -0.68
C ALA A 312 7.97 -1.72 -1.05
N ASP A 313 9.06 -1.28 -0.39
CA ASP A 313 10.39 -1.84 -0.62
C ASP A 313 10.42 -3.35 -0.30
N GLU A 314 9.84 -3.74 0.83
CA GLU A 314 9.77 -5.16 1.22
C GLU A 314 8.96 -5.97 0.20
N ILE A 315 7.80 -5.47 -0.23
CA ILE A 315 6.94 -6.16 -1.23
C ILE A 315 7.70 -6.39 -2.54
N ILE A 316 8.40 -5.35 -3.04
CA ILE A 316 9.20 -5.42 -4.27
C ILE A 316 10.36 -6.41 -4.09
N SER A 317 11.08 -6.31 -2.97
CA SER A 317 12.26 -7.16 -2.70
C SER A 317 11.89 -8.63 -2.59
N ARG A 318 10.77 -8.98 -1.94
CA ARG A 318 10.26 -10.36 -1.83
C ARG A 318 10.01 -11.02 -3.17
N PHE A 319 9.65 -10.25 -4.19
CA PHE A 319 9.43 -10.76 -5.54
C PHE A 319 10.70 -10.76 -6.40
N HIS A 320 11.52 -9.72 -6.30
CA HIS A 320 12.66 -9.51 -7.20
C HIS A 320 14.02 -9.99 -6.67
N ASP A 321 14.27 -10.00 -5.36
CA ASP A 321 15.59 -10.17 -4.77
C ASP A 321 15.82 -11.57 -4.20
N THR A 322 15.37 -12.61 -4.92
CA THR A 322 15.36 -14.00 -4.43
C THR A 322 16.72 -14.71 -4.36
N LYS A 323 17.86 -14.00 -4.28
CA LYS A 323 19.17 -14.60 -3.98
C LYS A 323 20.15 -13.59 -3.35
N GLU A 324 20.47 -13.77 -2.06
CA GLU A 324 21.81 -13.52 -1.44
C GLU A 324 22.00 -14.33 -0.13
N VAL A 325 21.87 -15.67 -0.17
CA VAL A 325 22.49 -16.57 0.85
C VAL A 325 23.21 -17.76 0.19
N ARG A 326 23.76 -17.56 -1.02
CA ARG A 326 24.68 -18.53 -1.64
C ARG A 326 26.00 -17.85 -1.95
N LYS A 327 26.81 -17.64 -0.89
CA LYS A 327 28.30 -17.69 -0.84
C LYS A 327 28.81 -16.99 0.42
N ALA A 328 28.72 -17.69 1.55
CA ALA A 328 29.58 -17.47 2.71
C ALA A 328 29.79 -18.83 3.41
N SER A 329 30.23 -19.81 2.62
CA SER A 329 30.66 -21.13 3.07
C SER A 329 31.47 -21.74 1.91
N SER A 330 32.69 -21.24 1.75
CA SER A 330 33.79 -21.89 1.07
C SER A 330 35.08 -21.36 1.65
#